data_AF-A0A2K3LL75-F1
#
_entry.id   AF-A0A2K3LL75-F1
#
_cell.length_a   1.000
_cell.length_b   1.000
_cell.length_c   1.000
_cell.angle_alpha   90.00
_cell.angle_beta   90.00
_cell.angle_gamma   90.00
#
_symmetry.space_group_name_H-M   'P 1'
#
loop_
_entity.id
_entity.type
_entity.pdbx_description
1 polymer ?
#
loop_
_entity_poly.entity_id
_entity_poly.type
_entity_poly.pdbx_seq_one_letter_code
_entity_poly.pdbx_strand_id
1 'polypeptide(L)' 'MVKAFEQASGKKIPIVKADRRPGDAEVVYASTAKAEKELNWKAKYGIDDMCRDQWNWASKNPYGYGESN' A
#
# COMPACT_ATOMS: atom_id res chain seq x y z
N MET A 1 -3.90 -2.22 6.01
CA MET A 1 -4.09 -1.88 4.58
C MET A 1 -5.50 -1.43 4.27
N VAL A 2 -6.52 -2.31 4.20
CA VAL A 2 -7.88 -1.90 3.77
C VAL A 2 -8.43 -0.69 4.55
N LYS A 3 -8.40 -0.72 5.89
CA LYS A 3 -8.85 0.40 6.72
C LYS A 3 -8.14 1.73 6.42
N ALA A 4 -6.81 1.71 6.28
CA ALA A 4 -6.04 2.91 5.94
C ALA A 4 -6.41 3.44 4.54
N PHE A 5 -6.70 2.53 3.60
CA PHE A 5 -7.15 2.89 2.26
C PHE A 5 -8.58 3.44 2.24
N GLU A 6 -9.48 2.93 3.08
CA GLU A 6 -10.82 3.52 3.29
C GLU A 6 -10.70 4.95 3.80
N GLN A 7 -9.80 5.20 4.77
CA GLN A 7 -9.54 6.54 5.29
C GLN A 7 -8.97 7.46 4.22
N ALA A 8 -7.98 7.00 3.45
CA ALA A 8 -7.38 7.79 2.37
C ALA A 8 -8.38 8.14 1.25
N SER A 9 -9.25 7.19 0.89
CA SER A 9 -10.22 7.37 -0.20
C SER A 9 -11.53 8.03 0.23
N GLY A 10 -11.83 8.06 1.53
CA GLY A 10 -13.13 8.45 2.05
C GLY A 10 -14.26 7.48 1.67
N LYS A 11 -13.93 6.28 1.18
CA LYS A 11 -14.89 5.30 0.68
C LYS A 11 -14.83 4.02 1.49
N LYS A 12 -15.97 3.35 1.61
CA LYS A 12 -16.04 1.98 2.12
C LYS A 12 -15.60 1.00 1.04
N ILE A 13 -14.75 0.04 1.43
CA ILE A 13 -14.20 -0.97 0.54
C ILE A 13 -14.77 -2.32 1.00
N PRO A 14 -15.72 -2.91 0.24
CA PRO A 14 -16.28 -4.21 0.57
C PRO A 14 -15.19 -5.29 0.58
N ILE A 15 -15.20 -6.15 1.61
CA ILE A 15 -14.27 -7.26 1.76
C ILE A 15 -15.05 -8.56 1.71
N VAL A 16 -14.59 -9.50 0.88
CA VAL A 16 -15.06 -10.89 0.87
C VAL A 16 -13.90 -11.79 1.25
N LYS A 17 -14.12 -12.69 2.21
CA LYS A 17 -13.12 -13.70 2.57
C LYS A 17 -13.15 -14.81 1.51
N ALA A 18 -11.99 -15.16 1.00
CA ALA A 18 -11.80 -16.24 0.04
C ALA A 18 -10.77 -17.24 0.57
N ASP A 19 -10.60 -18.35 -0.14
CA ASP A 19 -9.62 -19.37 0.21
C ASP A 19 -8.18 -18.84 0.20
N ARG A 20 -7.31 -19.51 0.94
CA ARG A 20 -5.88 -19.16 0.97
C ARG A 20 -5.28 -19.35 -0.42
N ARG A 21 -4.62 -18.32 -0.93
CA ARG A 21 -3.88 -18.40 -2.19
C ARG A 21 -2.66 -19.32 -2.01
N PRO A 22 -2.49 -20.37 -2.84
CA PRO A 22 -1.34 -21.28 -2.73
C PRO A 22 -0.01 -20.54 -2.85
N GLY A 23 0.95 -20.88 -1.98
CA GLY A 23 2.28 -20.26 -1.95
C GLY A 23 2.41 -19.02 -1.05
N ASP A 24 1.30 -18.44 -0.56
CA ASP A 24 1.39 -17.31 0.37
C ASP A 24 1.90 -17.77 1.74
N ALA A 25 2.97 -17.14 2.22
CA ALA A 25 3.37 -17.18 3.62
C ALA A 25 2.34 -16.44 4.50
N GLU A 26 2.26 -16.78 5.78
CA GLU A 26 1.28 -16.16 6.69
C GLU A 26 1.61 -14.69 6.98
N VAL A 27 2.87 -14.40 7.32
CA VAL A 27 3.37 -13.04 7.60
C VAL A 27 4.83 -12.95 7.16
N VAL A 28 5.20 -11.82 6.55
CA VAL A 28 6.59 -11.51 6.17
C VAL A 28 6.88 -10.02 6.42
N TYR A 29 7.98 -9.73 7.10
CA TYR A 29 8.50 -8.38 7.32
C TYR A 29 10.04 -8.39 7.42
N ALA A 30 10.68 -7.25 7.18
CA ALA A 30 12.13 -7.12 7.20
C ALA A 30 12.66 -6.60 8.56
N SER A 31 13.84 -7.08 8.96
CA SER A 31 14.68 -6.37 9.94
C SER A 31 15.46 -5.28 9.20
N THR A 32 15.25 -4.01 9.56
CA THR A 32 15.84 -2.85 8.86
C THR A 32 17.15 -2.35 9.49
N ALA A 33 17.55 -2.91 10.63
CA ALA A 33 18.68 -2.41 11.42
C ALA A 33 20.00 -2.33 10.64
N LYS A 34 20.25 -3.27 9.73
CA LYS A 34 21.47 -3.27 8.90
C LYS A 34 21.50 -2.09 7.93
N ALA A 35 20.39 -1.80 7.25
CA ALA A 35 20.29 -0.67 6.34
C ALA A 35 20.42 0.67 7.08
N GLU A 36 19.79 0.78 8.26
CA GLU A 36 19.92 1.97 9.11
C GLU A 36 21.39 2.20 9.52
N LYS A 37 22.12 1.14 9.89
CA LYS A 37 23.53 1.23 10.31
C LYS A 37 24.50 1.51 9.15
N GLU A 38 24.39 0.75 8.07
CA GLU A 38 25.42 0.74 7.02
C GLU A 38 25.17 1.78 5.93
N LEU A 39 23.90 2.09 5.67
CA LEU A 39 23.50 3.01 4.61
C LEU A 39 23.03 4.37 5.15
N ASN A 40 22.93 4.51 6.48
CA ASN A 40 22.30 5.66 7.12
C ASN A 40 20.91 5.97 6.52
N TRP A 41 20.18 4.91 6.16
CA TRP A 41 18.90 5.01 5.46
C TRP A 41 17.77 4.39 6.29
N LYS A 42 16.63 5.07 6.31
CA LYS A 42 15.40 4.61 6.97
C LYS A 42 14.17 4.98 6.15
N ALA A 43 13.20 4.08 6.09
CA ALA A 43 11.89 4.39 5.53
C ALA A 43 11.22 5.51 6.33
N LYS A 44 10.87 6.60 5.66
CA LYS A 44 10.32 7.82 6.27
C LYS A 44 8.80 7.83 6.38
N TYR A 45 8.13 7.12 5.47
CA TYR A 45 6.67 7.19 5.29
C TYR A 45 5.98 5.95 5.85
N GLY A 46 4.84 6.15 6.47
CA GLY A 46 4.02 5.09 7.05
C GLY A 46 2.95 4.57 6.09
N ILE A 47 2.13 3.64 6.59
CA ILE A 47 1.04 3.02 5.81
C ILE A 47 0.02 4.06 5.34
N ASP A 48 -0.30 5.06 6.18
CA ASP A 48 -1.29 6.08 5.86
C ASP A 48 -0.81 7.00 4.73
N ASP A 49 0.49 7.36 4.74
CA ASP A 49 1.13 8.10 3.65
C ASP A 49 1.06 7.32 2.33
N MET A 50 1.45 6.03 2.38
CA MET A 50 1.41 5.15 1.22
C MET A 50 -0.02 5.08 0.64
N CYS A 51 -1.03 4.94 1.48
CA CYS A 51 -2.42 4.84 1.05
C CYS A 51 -2.94 6.18 0.48
N ARG A 52 -2.61 7.32 1.12
CA ARG A 52 -2.96 8.66 0.63
C ARG A 52 -2.37 8.91 -0.76
N ASP A 53 -1.08 8.67 -0.93
CA ASP A 53 -0.38 8.99 -2.17
C ASP A 53 -0.83 8.07 -3.31
N GLN A 54 -1.05 6.78 -3.02
CA GLN A 54 -1.63 5.84 -3.98
C GLN A 54 -3.05 6.24 -4.40
N TRP A 55 -3.91 6.63 -3.45
CA TRP A 55 -5.26 7.07 -3.78
C TRP A 55 -5.25 8.35 -4.62
N ASN A 56 -4.43 9.34 -4.25
CA ASN A 56 -4.29 10.57 -5.02
C ASN A 56 -3.87 10.30 -6.48
N TRP A 57 -2.94 9.37 -6.70
CA TRP A 57 -2.58 8.94 -8.05
C TRP A 57 -3.76 8.26 -8.75
N ALA A 58 -4.33 7.21 -8.15
CA ALA A 58 -5.38 6.40 -8.76
C ALA A 58 -6.66 7.20 -9.06
N SER A 59 -7.03 8.15 -8.19
CA SER A 59 -8.21 8.99 -8.37
C SER A 59 -8.04 9.99 -9.52
N LYS A 60 -6.81 10.45 -9.76
CA LYS A 60 -6.47 11.39 -10.84
C LYS A 60 -6.20 10.69 -12.16
N ASN A 61 -5.82 9.41 -12.11
CA ASN A 61 -5.42 8.60 -13.25
C ASN A 61 -6.20 7.28 -13.23
N PRO A 62 -7.54 7.30 -13.38
CA PRO A 62 -8.36 6.09 -13.25
C PRO A 62 -8.04 5.01 -14.30
N TYR A 63 -7.43 5.41 -15.42
CA TYR A 63 -6.98 4.52 -16.51
C TYR A 63 -5.44 4.40 -16.57
N GLY A 64 -4.74 4.77 -15.50
CA GLY A 64 -3.29 4.81 -15.45
C GLY A 64 -2.71 5.87 -16.39
N TYR A 65 -1.62 5.54 -17.09
CA TYR A 65 -0.97 6.42 -18.06
C TYR A 65 -1.64 6.40 -19.45
N GLY A 66 -2.72 5.63 -19.64
CA GLY A 66 -3.46 5.59 -20.91
C GLY A 66 -4.21 6.90 -21.18
N GLU A 67 -4.49 7.19 -22.45
CA GLU A 67 -5.24 8.39 -22.82
C GLU A 67 -6.67 8.34 -22.26
N SER A 68 -7.06 9.43 -21.61
CA SER A 68 -8.47 9.73 -21.34
C SER A 68 -9.10 10.17 -22.66
N ASN A 69 -9.86 9.29 -23.30
CA ASN A 69 -10.78 9.68 -24.37
C ASN A 69 -11.81 10.70 -23.87
#